data_AF-A0A2D8C3M9-F1
#
_entry.id   AF-A0A2D8C3M9-F1
#
_cell.length_a   1.000
_cell.length_b   1.000
_cell.length_c   1.000
_cell.angle_alpha   90.00
_cell.angle_beta   90.00
_cell.angle_gamma   90.00
#
_symmetry.space_group_name_H-M   'P 1'
#
loop_
_entity.id
_entity.type
_entity.pdbx_description
1 polymer ?
#
loop_
_entity_poly.entity_id
_entity_poly.type
_entity_poly.pdbx_seq_one_letter_code
_entity_poly.pdbx_strand_id
1 'polypeptide(L)'
;MIQQLDFFFYFRKIQKIIFGVFISLGLLFLNSCGEKEDPLPEGFDFVTDFELIPYDSVFVIWQGTHELNLTPKFFGAFGDEITLEFNPSIQYFIDGKKSSNPPRIPLHQEKEFELYGKIGRIKSKTLKIRVIDVDPKTYVSKFKASMADSTKAPYAISGRSFVDFNASIYDYRGKEFPENEKPDYKFFFDGKVLESLHRVPVLRSGEIPFWVEIEDKKSEVEILFSRELPDLSRKYSLPIIFHIIHSGQEKGTTENPSQEKIIELLHETNEWLQGRKSSGSRKGHNQVDPNLEFFPALIGPDGFPLLEPGINRVFSERNSFRSGDVTTHKYLFDNMWDPNNYANVFIMNIDGAGGFAFYPPLSDEKLSRFYGFTIDKRLDTFTMLHEIGHFLGLPHTFSVGKHCLNRDGFMDTDSYNEDTKKIKGQFKTNCNGEYFYPTNVMDYFPSVSNSFTLDQVNKMRSTIDLGYFLPTNVNPNGRSQSKPWVRGVFDPGVKPIE
;
A
#
# COMPACT_ATOMS: atom_id res chain seq x y z
N MET A 1 -29.29 -28.42 -43.30
CA MET A 1 -28.08 -27.59 -43.18
C MET A 1 -28.48 -26.43 -42.26
N ILE A 2 -27.75 -26.22 -41.16
CA ILE A 2 -28.04 -25.29 -40.04
C ILE A 2 -28.88 -25.91 -38.88
N GLN A 3 -28.16 -26.04 -37.75
CA GLN A 3 -28.49 -25.80 -36.33
C GLN A 3 -29.75 -26.35 -35.62
N GLN A 4 -29.46 -26.80 -34.38
CA GLN A 4 -30.10 -26.45 -33.10
C GLN A 4 -31.23 -27.32 -32.51
N LEU A 5 -31.07 -27.48 -31.19
CA LEU A 5 -32.04 -27.49 -30.08
C LEU A 5 -32.45 -28.82 -29.43
N ASP A 6 -32.17 -28.84 -28.13
CA ASP A 6 -32.61 -29.74 -27.08
C ASP A 6 -34.12 -29.97 -27.04
N PHE A 7 -34.56 -31.17 -26.63
CA PHE A 7 -35.84 -31.30 -25.92
C PHE A 7 -35.88 -32.53 -24.98
N PHE A 8 -36.46 -32.26 -23.81
CA PHE A 8 -36.60 -33.07 -22.60
C PHE A 8 -37.45 -34.36 -22.73
N PHE A 9 -37.06 -35.37 -21.94
CA PHE A 9 -37.85 -36.34 -21.14
C PHE A 9 -39.38 -36.46 -21.35
N TYR A 10 -39.91 -37.70 -21.50
CA TYR A 10 -40.91 -38.29 -20.57
C TYR A 10 -41.24 -39.81 -20.81
N PHE A 11 -41.05 -40.62 -19.75
CA PHE A 11 -41.78 -41.81 -19.23
C PHE A 11 -42.27 -42.99 -20.12
N ARG A 12 -41.86 -44.26 -19.87
CA ARG A 12 -42.18 -45.26 -18.79
C ARG A 12 -43.56 -45.95 -18.89
N LYS A 13 -43.56 -47.30 -19.05
CA LYS A 13 -44.26 -48.33 -18.21
C LYS A 13 -43.94 -49.75 -18.74
N ILE A 14 -43.37 -50.72 -18.00
CA ILE A 14 -43.73 -51.51 -16.79
C ILE A 14 -44.09 -52.96 -17.16
N GLN A 15 -43.36 -53.96 -16.61
CA GLN A 15 -43.92 -55.01 -15.75
C GLN A 15 -42.83 -55.70 -14.90
N LYS A 16 -43.13 -55.84 -13.60
CA LYS A 16 -42.35 -56.44 -12.49
C LYS A 16 -42.70 -57.92 -12.33
N ILE A 17 -41.87 -58.71 -11.61
CA ILE A 17 -42.21 -59.48 -10.38
C ILE A 17 -40.97 -60.29 -9.85
N ILE A 18 -40.37 -59.95 -8.68
CA ILE A 18 -40.38 -60.63 -7.32
C ILE A 18 -39.34 -61.77 -7.18
N PHE A 19 -38.59 -62.06 -6.10
CA PHE A 19 -38.11 -61.42 -4.84
C PHE A 19 -37.27 -62.50 -4.10
N GLY A 20 -36.11 -62.13 -3.54
CA GLY A 20 -35.40 -62.66 -2.35
C GLY A 20 -35.02 -64.14 -2.15
N VAL A 21 -33.76 -64.42 -1.75
CA VAL A 21 -33.34 -65.05 -0.47
C VAL A 21 -31.81 -65.00 -0.32
N PHE A 22 -31.36 -64.54 0.85
CA PHE A 22 -29.99 -64.55 1.40
C PHE A 22 -29.51 -65.97 1.74
N ILE A 23 -28.23 -66.30 1.44
CA ILE A 23 -27.35 -67.10 2.31
C ILE A 23 -25.93 -66.55 2.24
N SER A 24 -25.44 -66.12 3.39
CA SER A 24 -24.04 -65.87 3.74
C SER A 24 -23.35 -67.18 4.16
N LEU A 25 -22.06 -67.32 3.86
CA LEU A 25 -20.97 -67.71 4.79
C LEU A 25 -19.74 -68.19 3.98
N GLY A 26 -18.53 -67.77 4.41
CA GLY A 26 -17.35 -68.63 4.26
C GLY A 26 -16.05 -68.02 3.73
N LEU A 27 -15.44 -67.13 4.52
CA LEU A 27 -13.99 -66.97 4.74
C LEU A 27 -13.01 -67.03 3.54
N LEU A 28 -12.44 -65.87 3.22
CA LEU A 28 -11.01 -65.76 2.89
C LEU A 28 -10.41 -64.67 3.78
N PHE A 29 -9.76 -65.10 4.87
CA PHE A 29 -8.92 -64.24 5.70
C PHE A 29 -7.63 -63.93 4.93
N LEU A 30 -7.48 -62.68 4.47
CA LEU A 30 -6.18 -62.10 4.22
C LEU A 30 -5.76 -61.35 5.48
N ASN A 31 -4.82 -61.95 6.23
CA ASN A 31 -4.07 -61.27 7.27
C ASN A 31 -3.21 -60.17 6.63
N SER A 32 -3.77 -58.98 6.51
CA SER A 32 -3.00 -57.74 6.38
C SER A 32 -2.58 -57.35 7.79
N CYS A 33 -1.31 -57.59 8.15
CA CYS A 33 -0.67 -56.89 9.27
C CYS A 33 -0.53 -55.41 8.89
N GLY A 34 -1.62 -54.65 9.01
CA GLY A 34 -1.54 -53.20 9.13
C GLY A 34 -1.01 -52.90 10.53
N GLU A 35 0.08 -52.14 10.62
CA GLU A 35 0.48 -51.52 11.88
C GLU A 35 -0.76 -50.79 12.44
N LYS A 36 -1.13 -51.07 13.69
CA LYS A 36 -2.21 -50.33 14.36
C LYS A 36 -1.79 -48.86 14.38
N GLU A 37 -2.46 -48.01 13.61
CA GLU A 37 -2.26 -46.57 13.69
C GLU A 37 -2.61 -46.09 15.11
N ASP A 38 -1.72 -45.32 15.72
CA ASP A 38 -1.97 -44.74 17.04
C ASP A 38 -3.19 -43.81 16.97
N PRO A 39 -4.23 -44.01 17.81
CA PRO A 39 -5.44 -43.20 17.76
C PRO A 39 -5.14 -41.74 18.13
N LEU A 40 -5.93 -40.83 17.56
CA LEU A 40 -5.87 -39.41 17.94
C LEU A 40 -6.46 -39.20 19.35
N PRO A 41 -5.98 -38.19 20.10
CA PRO A 41 -6.59 -37.79 21.36
C PRO A 41 -8.05 -37.39 21.18
N GLU A 42 -8.85 -37.54 22.23
CA GLU A 42 -10.25 -37.09 22.23
C GLU A 42 -10.33 -35.56 22.01
N GLY A 43 -11.19 -35.13 21.09
CA GLY A 43 -11.30 -33.72 20.71
C GLY A 43 -10.22 -33.23 19.74
N PHE A 44 -9.46 -34.12 19.10
CA PHE A 44 -8.41 -33.78 18.14
C PHE A 44 -8.79 -34.02 16.66
N ASP A 45 -10.04 -34.43 16.40
CA ASP A 45 -10.49 -34.92 15.08
C ASP A 45 -10.52 -33.86 13.98
N PHE A 46 -10.53 -32.57 14.36
CA PHE A 46 -10.54 -31.44 13.44
C PHE A 46 -9.14 -30.90 13.11
N VAL A 47 -8.08 -31.42 13.75
CA VAL A 47 -6.69 -31.09 13.43
C VAL A 47 -6.19 -32.04 12.35
N THR A 48 -5.75 -31.49 11.22
CA THR A 48 -5.22 -32.28 10.10
C THR A 48 -3.71 -32.24 10.00
N ASP A 49 -3.08 -31.17 10.49
CA ASP A 49 -1.63 -31.00 10.48
C ASP A 49 -1.17 -30.16 11.68
N PHE A 50 0.11 -30.25 12.05
CA PHE A 50 0.71 -29.38 13.04
C PHE A 50 2.20 -29.14 12.78
N GLU A 51 2.67 -27.99 13.25
CA GLU A 51 4.08 -27.60 13.17
C GLU A 51 4.67 -27.42 14.56
N LEU A 52 5.95 -27.70 14.70
CA LEU A 52 6.72 -27.42 15.91
C LEU A 52 7.56 -26.16 15.68
N ILE A 53 7.29 -25.12 16.47
CA ILE A 53 8.00 -23.85 16.40
C ILE A 53 9.05 -23.85 17.52
N PRO A 54 10.36 -23.90 17.21
CA PRO A 54 11.38 -23.80 18.24
C PRO A 54 11.53 -22.37 18.74
N TYR A 55 11.97 -22.25 19.99
CA TYR A 55 12.51 -20.98 20.48
C TYR A 55 13.86 -20.66 19.83
N ASP A 56 14.78 -21.64 19.80
CA ASP A 56 16.09 -21.56 19.15
C ASP A 56 16.29 -22.76 18.21
N SER A 57 16.89 -22.51 17.04
CA SER A 57 17.21 -23.57 16.05
C SER A 57 18.72 -23.78 15.84
N VAL A 58 19.56 -22.97 16.49
CA VAL A 58 21.02 -23.06 16.42
C VAL A 58 21.60 -22.92 17.83
N PHE A 59 22.52 -23.82 18.18
CA PHE A 59 23.17 -23.88 19.50
C PHE A 59 24.68 -23.90 19.35
N VAL A 60 25.40 -23.31 20.31
CA VAL A 60 26.86 -23.37 20.34
C VAL A 60 27.32 -24.63 21.06
N ILE A 61 28.49 -25.16 20.67
CA ILE A 61 29.10 -26.28 21.35
C ILE A 61 29.27 -26.00 22.85
N TRP A 62 28.78 -26.95 23.65
CA TRP A 62 28.99 -26.96 25.10
C TRP A 62 28.96 -28.39 25.63
N GLN A 63 29.62 -28.61 26.76
CA GLN A 63 29.61 -29.91 27.42
C GLN A 63 28.24 -30.17 28.04
N GLY A 64 27.41 -30.99 27.39
CA GLY A 64 26.13 -31.42 27.93
C GLY A 64 25.06 -31.69 26.89
N THR A 65 23.81 -31.73 27.38
CA THR A 65 22.60 -31.78 26.55
C THR A 65 21.76 -30.54 26.82
N HIS A 66 21.05 -30.07 25.81
CA HIS A 66 20.13 -28.94 25.92
C HIS A 66 18.71 -29.39 25.68
N GLU A 67 17.79 -28.86 26.48
CA GLU A 67 16.36 -29.11 26.36
C GLU A 67 15.75 -28.14 25.36
N LEU A 68 15.12 -28.65 24.31
CA LEU A 68 14.51 -27.85 23.27
C LEU A 68 13.11 -27.40 23.71
N ASN A 69 12.91 -26.09 23.74
CA ASN A 69 11.59 -25.49 23.95
C ASN A 69 10.87 -25.35 22.61
N LEU A 70 9.78 -26.11 22.45
CA LEU A 70 9.01 -26.21 21.22
C LEU A 70 7.54 -25.88 21.50
N THR A 71 6.98 -24.96 20.71
CA THR A 71 5.55 -24.63 20.77
C THR A 71 4.83 -25.25 19.58
N PRO A 72 3.79 -26.09 19.79
CA PRO A 72 3.03 -26.63 18.69
C PRO A 72 2.05 -25.59 18.13
N LYS A 73 1.85 -25.60 16.81
CA LYS A 73 0.84 -24.83 16.10
C LYS A 73 -0.02 -25.77 15.27
N PHE A 74 -1.34 -25.72 15.45
CA PHE A 74 -2.30 -26.68 14.87
C PHE A 74 -3.09 -26.08 13.72
N PHE A 75 -3.38 -26.91 12.72
CA PHE A 75 -4.07 -26.48 11.50
C PHE A 75 -5.25 -27.39 11.16
N GLY A 76 -6.33 -26.77 10.69
CA GLY A 76 -7.53 -27.43 10.20
C GLY A 76 -7.41 -27.85 8.74
N ALA A 77 -8.45 -28.52 8.24
CA ALA A 77 -8.49 -29.06 6.88
C ALA A 77 -8.34 -28.01 5.77
N PHE A 78 -8.58 -26.73 6.06
CA PHE A 78 -8.44 -25.63 5.11
C PHE A 78 -7.19 -24.77 5.35
N GLY A 79 -6.29 -25.20 6.25
CA GLY A 79 -5.04 -24.50 6.57
C GLY A 79 -5.19 -23.33 7.54
N ASP A 80 -6.38 -23.15 8.11
CA ASP A 80 -6.64 -22.20 9.19
C ASP A 80 -6.00 -22.67 10.50
N GLU A 81 -5.45 -21.71 11.25
CA GLU A 81 -4.85 -21.97 12.57
C GLU A 81 -5.94 -22.20 13.61
N ILE A 82 -5.80 -23.27 14.39
CA ILE A 82 -6.75 -23.65 15.42
C ILE A 82 -6.12 -23.52 16.80
N THR A 83 -6.82 -22.81 17.69
CA THR A 83 -6.47 -22.74 19.11
C THR A 83 -7.16 -23.87 19.85
N LEU A 84 -6.38 -24.66 20.59
CA LEU A 84 -6.89 -25.74 21.43
C LEU A 84 -6.96 -25.28 22.89
N GLU A 85 -7.93 -25.80 23.64
CA GLU A 85 -8.04 -25.56 25.08
C GLU A 85 -6.89 -26.21 25.86
N PHE A 86 -6.36 -27.34 25.36
CA PHE A 86 -5.25 -28.06 25.95
C PHE A 86 -4.33 -28.62 24.86
N ASN A 87 -3.01 -28.56 25.09
CA ASN A 87 -2.03 -29.17 24.20
C ASN A 87 -1.92 -30.68 24.48
N PRO A 88 -2.03 -31.54 23.46
CA PRO A 88 -1.91 -32.98 23.64
C PRO A 88 -0.44 -33.36 23.93
N SER A 89 -0.24 -34.58 24.43
CA SER A 89 1.11 -35.12 24.59
C SER A 89 1.73 -35.42 23.23
N ILE A 90 2.88 -34.80 22.95
CA ILE A 90 3.63 -34.97 21.69
C ILE A 90 4.76 -35.97 21.92
N GLN A 91 4.87 -36.94 21.01
CA GLN A 91 6.04 -37.81 20.95
C GLN A 91 7.09 -37.19 20.02
N TYR A 92 8.26 -36.83 20.58
CA TYR A 92 9.34 -36.24 19.81
C TYR A 92 10.31 -37.29 19.27
N PHE A 93 10.82 -37.06 18.07
CA PHE A 93 11.84 -37.87 17.42
C PHE A 93 12.98 -36.98 16.95
N ILE A 94 14.22 -37.42 17.15
CA ILE A 94 15.45 -36.75 16.71
C ILE A 94 16.24 -37.77 15.87
N ASP A 95 16.59 -37.41 14.64
CA ASP A 95 17.24 -38.27 13.65
C ASP A 95 16.54 -39.64 13.52
N GLY A 96 15.21 -39.63 13.55
CA GLY A 96 14.35 -40.82 13.47
C GLY A 96 14.26 -41.64 14.77
N LYS A 97 14.98 -41.30 15.84
CA LYS A 97 14.92 -42.00 17.13
C LYS A 97 14.01 -41.27 18.11
N LYS A 98 13.21 -42.02 18.87
CA LYS A 98 12.34 -41.45 19.90
C LYS A 98 13.17 -40.71 20.95
N SER A 99 12.81 -39.48 21.24
CA SER A 99 13.47 -38.58 22.20
C SER A 99 12.68 -38.50 23.51
N SER A 100 13.29 -37.90 24.54
CA SER A 100 12.58 -37.44 25.74
C SER A 100 11.51 -36.40 25.39
N ASN A 101 10.58 -36.17 26.33
CA ASN A 101 9.65 -35.05 26.30
C ASN A 101 9.84 -34.23 27.58
N PRO A 102 10.38 -33.00 27.50
CA PRO A 102 10.79 -32.28 26.29
C PRO A 102 12.02 -32.89 25.59
N PRO A 103 12.20 -32.68 24.27
CA PRO A 103 13.30 -33.27 23.52
C PRO A 103 14.64 -32.65 23.90
N ARG A 104 15.69 -33.48 23.95
CA ARG A 104 17.04 -33.05 24.31
C ARG A 104 18.05 -33.39 23.23
N ILE A 105 18.89 -32.43 22.88
CA ILE A 105 19.98 -32.61 21.92
C ILE A 105 21.34 -32.53 22.61
N PRO A 106 22.33 -33.35 22.22
CA PRO A 106 23.70 -33.17 22.65
C PRO A 106 24.34 -31.95 21.98
N LEU A 107 25.11 -31.17 22.75
CA LEU A 107 25.82 -29.98 22.25
C LEU A 107 27.33 -30.17 22.11
N HIS A 108 27.88 -31.38 22.29
CA HIS A 108 29.32 -31.60 22.40
C HIS A 108 30.09 -31.58 21.07
N GLN A 109 29.39 -31.55 19.93
CA GLN A 109 30.00 -31.55 18.61
C GLN A 109 29.09 -30.87 17.60
N GLU A 110 29.69 -30.35 16.53
CA GLU A 110 28.96 -29.77 15.41
C GLU A 110 28.09 -30.83 14.72
N LYS A 111 26.79 -30.57 14.63
CA LYS A 111 25.81 -31.49 14.03
C LYS A 111 24.49 -30.81 13.70
N GLU A 112 23.91 -31.15 12.55
CA GLU A 112 22.50 -30.90 12.23
C GLU A 112 21.64 -32.11 12.65
N PHE A 113 20.55 -31.84 13.38
CA PHE A 113 19.57 -32.80 13.85
C PHE A 113 18.23 -32.58 13.14
N GLU A 114 17.58 -33.66 12.72
CA GLU A 114 16.22 -33.63 12.21
C GLU A 114 15.21 -33.99 13.30
N LEU A 115 14.36 -33.04 13.68
CA LEU A 115 13.36 -33.18 14.73
C LEU A 115 11.95 -33.19 14.16
N TYR A 116 11.09 -34.10 14.61
CA TYR A 116 9.65 -34.02 14.35
C TYR A 116 8.83 -34.56 15.53
N GLY A 117 7.58 -34.12 15.62
CA GLY A 117 6.60 -34.59 16.60
C GLY A 117 5.60 -35.55 15.99
N LYS A 118 5.02 -36.42 16.81
CA LYS A 118 3.82 -37.21 16.48
C LYS A 118 2.75 -37.06 17.55
N ILE A 119 1.50 -36.95 17.11
CA ILE A 119 0.28 -37.02 17.93
C ILE A 119 -0.63 -38.05 17.25
N GLY A 120 -0.76 -39.24 17.86
CA GLY A 120 -1.38 -40.38 17.19
C GLY A 120 -0.74 -40.63 15.82
N ARG A 121 -1.58 -40.71 14.78
CA ARG A 121 -1.17 -40.86 13.37
C ARG A 121 -0.61 -39.60 12.70
N ILE A 122 -0.81 -38.40 13.26
CA ILE A 122 -0.37 -37.14 12.63
C ILE A 122 1.11 -36.90 12.97
N LYS A 123 1.91 -36.60 11.94
CA LYS A 123 3.34 -36.27 12.05
C LYS A 123 3.54 -34.80 11.68
N SER A 124 4.28 -34.06 12.51
CA SER A 124 4.62 -32.68 12.19
C SER A 124 5.57 -32.57 10.99
N LYS A 125 5.66 -31.36 10.42
CA LYS A 125 6.79 -31.01 9.57
C LYS A 125 8.12 -31.24 10.31
N THR A 126 9.14 -31.68 9.57
CA THR A 126 10.49 -31.88 10.10
C THR A 126 11.15 -30.52 10.31
N LEU A 127 11.62 -30.30 11.53
CA LEU A 127 12.40 -29.15 11.96
C LEU A 127 13.89 -29.50 11.98
N LYS A 128 14.74 -28.61 11.47
CA LYS A 128 16.20 -28.77 11.51
C LYS A 128 16.79 -27.95 12.65
N ILE A 129 17.60 -28.59 13.50
CA ILE A 129 18.31 -27.95 14.62
C ILE A 129 19.81 -28.13 14.43
N ARG A 130 20.61 -27.07 14.53
CA ARG A 130 22.06 -27.12 14.31
C ARG A 130 22.84 -26.84 15.60
N VAL A 131 23.88 -27.60 15.85
CA VAL A 131 24.92 -27.31 16.86
C VAL A 131 26.18 -26.94 16.11
N ILE A 132 26.84 -25.85 16.49
CA ILE A 132 27.98 -25.26 15.76
C ILE A 132 29.08 -24.81 16.73
N ASP A 133 30.35 -24.90 16.32
CA ASP A 133 31.51 -24.46 17.11
C ASP A 133 31.90 -23.02 16.79
N VAL A 134 31.24 -22.06 17.42
CA VAL A 134 31.39 -20.64 17.09
C VAL A 134 31.32 -19.79 18.34
N ASP A 135 31.94 -18.61 18.31
CA ASP A 135 31.76 -17.64 19.38
C ASP A 135 30.33 -17.05 19.31
N PRO A 136 29.49 -17.25 20.34
CA PRO A 136 28.11 -16.77 20.35
C PRO A 136 28.00 -15.24 20.25
N LYS A 137 29.07 -14.49 20.54
CA LYS A 137 29.08 -13.03 20.44
C LYS A 137 29.35 -12.52 19.03
N THR A 138 30.00 -13.30 18.19
CA THR A 138 30.44 -12.87 16.86
C THR A 138 29.82 -13.70 15.74
N TYR A 139 29.23 -14.86 16.06
CA TYR A 139 28.58 -15.69 15.06
C TYR A 139 27.36 -15.01 14.44
N VAL A 140 27.37 -14.96 13.11
CA VAL A 140 26.27 -14.49 12.29
C VAL A 140 25.51 -15.66 11.68
N SER A 141 24.24 -15.82 12.06
CA SER A 141 23.36 -16.86 11.50
C SER A 141 22.74 -16.46 10.16
N LYS A 142 22.42 -15.16 10.02
CA LYS A 142 21.79 -14.56 8.85
C LYS A 142 22.17 -13.09 8.81
N PHE A 143 22.24 -12.53 7.61
CA PHE A 143 22.37 -11.10 7.40
C PHE A 143 21.73 -10.71 6.06
N LYS A 144 21.24 -9.48 5.98
CA LYS A 144 20.60 -8.93 4.78
C LYS A 144 20.89 -7.44 4.64
N ALA A 145 20.96 -6.99 3.39
CA ALA A 145 20.86 -5.57 3.05
C ALA A 145 19.39 -5.19 2.85
N SER A 146 19.03 -3.95 3.14
CA SER A 146 17.70 -3.42 2.81
C SER A 146 17.72 -1.90 2.73
N MET A 147 16.73 -1.32 2.05
CA MET A 147 16.43 0.11 2.18
C MET A 147 15.87 0.38 3.59
N ALA A 148 16.27 1.51 4.20
CA ALA A 148 15.74 1.91 5.50
C ALA A 148 14.27 2.38 5.38
N ASP A 149 13.54 2.33 6.50
CA ASP A 149 12.12 2.74 6.56
C ASP A 149 11.88 4.19 6.09
N SER A 150 12.91 5.05 6.16
CA SER A 150 12.87 6.43 5.69
C SER A 150 12.86 6.58 4.17
N THR A 151 13.27 5.56 3.43
CA THR A 151 13.39 5.54 1.96
C THR A 151 13.03 4.17 1.37
N LYS A 152 12.00 3.52 1.91
CA LYS A 152 11.70 2.10 1.65
C LYS A 152 11.25 1.79 0.20
N ALA A 153 10.88 2.80 -0.60
CA ALA A 153 10.44 2.59 -1.98
C ALA A 153 11.58 2.15 -2.93
N PRO A 154 11.32 1.21 -3.85
CA PRO A 154 12.34 0.56 -4.68
C PRO A 154 12.87 1.41 -5.85
N TYR A 155 12.31 2.62 -6.04
CA TYR A 155 12.72 3.53 -7.11
C TYR A 155 13.56 4.69 -6.56
N ALA A 156 14.42 5.23 -7.42
CA ALA A 156 15.20 6.45 -7.19
C ALA A 156 15.31 7.28 -8.47
N ILE A 157 15.82 8.50 -8.34
CA ILE A 157 16.09 9.44 -9.42
C ILE A 157 17.59 9.75 -9.46
N SER A 158 18.23 9.40 -10.57
CA SER A 158 19.63 9.65 -10.86
C SER A 158 19.97 11.14 -10.68
N GLY A 159 21.04 11.42 -9.92
CA GLY A 159 21.52 12.77 -9.63
C GLY A 159 20.67 13.59 -8.67
N ARG A 160 19.55 13.06 -8.16
CA ARG A 160 18.61 13.79 -7.29
C ARG A 160 18.33 13.07 -5.97
N SER A 161 18.13 11.76 -5.99
CA SER A 161 17.72 11.01 -4.81
C SER A 161 18.87 10.76 -3.84
N PHE A 162 18.54 10.83 -2.56
CA PHE A 162 19.36 10.35 -1.45
C PHE A 162 18.61 9.24 -0.74
N VAL A 163 19.24 8.07 -0.63
CA VAL A 163 18.65 6.87 -0.04
C VAL A 163 19.36 6.48 1.24
N ASP A 164 18.62 5.89 2.16
CA ASP A 164 19.16 5.32 3.38
C ASP A 164 19.06 3.79 3.31
N PHE A 165 20.06 3.12 3.86
CA PHE A 165 20.13 1.66 3.91
C PHE A 165 20.22 1.15 5.35
N ASN A 166 19.85 -0.11 5.53
CA ASN A 166 20.01 -0.87 6.76
C ASN A 166 20.74 -2.19 6.46
N ALA A 167 21.72 -2.51 7.30
CA ALA A 167 22.30 -3.85 7.39
C ALA A 167 21.70 -4.57 8.59
N SER A 168 20.88 -5.59 8.36
CA SER A 168 20.33 -6.42 9.44
C SER A 168 21.17 -7.66 9.60
N ILE A 169 21.76 -7.85 10.78
CA ILE A 169 22.68 -8.94 11.09
C ILE A 169 22.15 -9.66 12.33
N TYR A 170 22.03 -10.98 12.26
CA TYR A 170 21.38 -11.80 13.29
C TYR A 170 22.37 -12.74 13.96
N ASP A 171 22.28 -12.82 15.29
CA ASP A 171 23.07 -13.73 16.11
C ASP A 171 22.65 -15.20 15.92
N TYR A 172 23.31 -16.12 16.62
CA TYR A 172 22.97 -17.55 16.56
C TYR A 172 21.52 -17.86 16.96
N ARG A 173 20.84 -17.01 17.73
CA ARG A 173 19.43 -17.18 18.15
C ARG A 173 18.45 -16.59 17.14
N GLY A 174 18.95 -15.97 16.07
CA GLY A 174 18.12 -15.23 15.12
C GLY A 174 17.66 -13.88 15.64
N LYS A 175 18.26 -13.36 16.72
CA LYS A 175 18.02 -12.00 17.21
C LYS A 175 18.94 -11.03 16.50
N GLU A 176 18.41 -9.90 16.04
CA GLU A 176 19.23 -8.87 15.40
C GLU A 176 20.21 -8.25 16.41
N PHE A 177 21.47 -8.11 16.00
CA PHE A 177 22.49 -7.43 16.79
C PHE A 177 22.12 -5.95 16.95
N PRO A 178 22.24 -5.38 18.17
CA PRO A 178 22.23 -3.94 18.37
C PRO A 178 23.27 -3.25 17.49
N GLU A 179 23.00 -2.02 17.03
CA GLU A 179 23.89 -1.31 16.08
C GLU A 179 25.34 -1.23 16.56
N ASN A 180 25.54 -1.00 17.86
CA ASN A 180 26.85 -0.89 18.51
C ASN A 180 27.54 -2.23 18.79
N GLU A 181 26.87 -3.35 18.52
CA GLU A 181 27.36 -4.71 18.76
C GLU A 181 27.41 -5.54 17.47
N LYS A 182 27.07 -4.94 16.32
CA LYS A 182 27.18 -5.62 15.03
C LYS A 182 28.64 -6.02 14.78
N PRO A 183 28.90 -7.25 14.32
CA PRO A 183 30.24 -7.63 13.86
C PRO A 183 30.63 -6.78 12.66
N ASP A 184 31.94 -6.68 12.39
CA ASP A 184 32.45 -5.92 11.25
C ASP A 184 31.82 -6.39 9.94
N TYR A 185 31.27 -5.45 9.19
CA TYR A 185 30.63 -5.71 7.90
C TYR A 185 30.98 -4.62 6.89
N LYS A 186 30.87 -4.96 5.61
CA LYS A 186 30.96 -4.02 4.50
C LYS A 186 29.62 -3.95 3.80
N PHE A 187 29.09 -2.75 3.64
CA PHE A 187 27.91 -2.52 2.82
C PHE A 187 28.35 -2.07 1.44
N PHE A 188 27.93 -2.77 0.41
CA PHE A 188 28.22 -2.42 -0.97
C PHE A 188 27.00 -1.78 -1.63
N PHE A 189 27.22 -0.68 -2.32
CA PHE A 189 26.25 -0.05 -3.21
C PHE A 189 26.96 0.27 -4.53
N ASP A 190 26.43 -0.29 -5.62
CA ASP A 190 27.03 -0.17 -6.95
C ASP A 190 28.50 -0.64 -7.02
N GLY A 191 28.82 -1.73 -6.32
CA GLY A 191 30.17 -2.28 -6.25
C GLY A 191 31.17 -1.48 -5.40
N LYS A 192 30.73 -0.40 -4.74
CA LYS A 192 31.57 0.39 -3.83
C LYS A 192 31.16 0.14 -2.38
N VAL A 193 32.16 0.02 -1.51
CA VAL A 193 31.93 -0.02 -0.06
C VAL A 193 31.49 1.36 0.40
N LEU A 194 30.37 1.41 1.13
CA LEU A 194 29.85 2.63 1.74
C LEU A 194 30.46 2.84 3.13
N GLU A 195 30.90 4.06 3.40
CA GLU A 195 31.32 4.49 4.74
C GLU A 195 30.13 4.93 5.61
N SER A 196 29.04 5.34 4.98
CA SER A 196 27.80 5.72 5.63
C SER A 196 26.61 5.14 4.88
N LEU A 197 25.63 4.64 5.63
CA LEU A 197 24.36 4.14 5.09
C LEU A 197 23.27 5.21 5.05
N HIS A 198 23.56 6.44 5.48
CA HIS A 198 22.59 7.53 5.54
C HIS A 198 22.85 8.54 4.41
N ARG A 199 21.78 8.94 3.71
CA ARG A 199 21.83 9.90 2.60
C ARG A 199 22.88 9.54 1.55
N VAL A 200 22.85 8.29 1.09
CA VAL A 200 23.69 7.82 0.00
C VAL A 200 23.16 8.40 -1.32
N PRO A 201 23.99 9.11 -2.09
CA PRO A 201 23.55 9.70 -3.35
C PRO A 201 23.38 8.64 -4.43
N VAL A 202 22.30 8.74 -5.21
CA VAL A 202 22.06 7.91 -6.39
C VAL A 202 22.54 8.66 -7.62
N LEU A 203 23.59 8.17 -8.28
CA LEU A 203 24.33 8.96 -9.29
C LEU A 203 24.17 8.48 -10.73
N ARG A 204 23.54 7.33 -10.95
CA ARG A 204 23.28 6.79 -12.29
C ARG A 204 21.86 6.22 -12.36
N SER A 205 21.34 6.09 -13.56
CA SER A 205 20.12 5.33 -13.86
C SER A 205 20.42 3.83 -14.07
N GLY A 206 19.34 3.05 -14.12
CA GLY A 206 19.33 1.60 -14.27
C GLY A 206 19.23 0.87 -12.94
N GLU A 207 19.45 -0.44 -13.00
CA GLU A 207 19.50 -1.32 -11.83
C GLU A 207 20.81 -1.09 -11.07
N ILE A 208 20.71 -0.78 -9.78
CA ILE A 208 21.84 -0.54 -8.90
C ILE A 208 21.85 -1.61 -7.81
N PRO A 209 22.79 -2.57 -7.86
CA PRO A 209 22.84 -3.63 -6.88
C PRO A 209 23.43 -3.15 -5.56
N PHE A 210 22.91 -3.70 -4.46
CA PHE A 210 23.46 -3.50 -3.13
C PHE A 210 23.35 -4.75 -2.26
N TRP A 211 24.32 -4.92 -1.37
CA TRP A 211 24.44 -6.10 -0.52
C TRP A 211 25.33 -5.83 0.68
N VAL A 212 25.35 -6.76 1.64
CA VAL A 212 26.28 -6.75 2.77
C VAL A 212 27.24 -7.93 2.64
N GLU A 213 28.49 -7.73 3.00
CA GLU A 213 29.48 -8.79 3.18
C GLU A 213 30.00 -8.81 4.62
N ILE A 214 30.12 -10.01 5.17
CA ILE A 214 30.71 -10.28 6.48
C ILE A 214 31.71 -11.41 6.26
N GLU A 215 32.98 -11.14 6.55
CA GLU A 215 34.09 -12.04 6.22
C GLU A 215 34.05 -12.43 4.73
N ASP A 216 33.93 -13.73 4.44
CA ASP A 216 33.89 -14.29 3.08
C ASP A 216 32.45 -14.54 2.58
N LYS A 217 31.43 -14.17 3.35
CA LYS A 217 30.03 -14.43 3.04
C LYS A 217 29.35 -13.17 2.52
N LYS A 218 28.52 -13.35 1.50
CA LYS A 218 27.74 -12.30 0.83
C LYS A 218 26.24 -12.54 1.03
N SER A 219 25.49 -11.48 1.32
CA SER A 219 24.03 -11.54 1.41
C SER A 219 23.39 -11.73 0.04
N GLU A 220 22.08 -11.97 0.02
CA GLU A 220 21.28 -11.75 -1.20
C GLU A 220 21.51 -10.31 -1.72
N VAL A 221 21.53 -10.18 -3.05
CA VAL A 221 21.73 -8.90 -3.73
C VAL A 221 20.37 -8.28 -3.97
N GLU A 222 20.17 -7.09 -3.41
CA GLU A 222 18.99 -6.28 -3.62
C GLU A 222 19.22 -5.28 -4.74
N ILE A 223 18.15 -4.84 -5.40
CA ILE A 223 18.21 -3.92 -6.54
C ILE A 223 17.44 -2.65 -6.24
N LEU A 224 18.10 -1.50 -6.39
CA LEU A 224 17.47 -0.19 -6.47
C LEU A 224 17.27 0.20 -7.95
N PHE A 225 16.05 0.53 -8.34
CA PHE A 225 15.74 0.95 -9.71
C PHE A 225 15.85 2.48 -9.83
N SER A 226 16.93 2.97 -10.40
CA SER A 226 17.15 4.40 -10.59
C SER A 226 16.76 4.85 -12.00
N ARG A 227 16.05 5.97 -12.10
CA ARG A 227 15.56 6.54 -13.36
C ARG A 227 16.18 7.90 -13.63
N GLU A 228 16.33 8.27 -14.90
CA GLU A 228 16.66 9.65 -15.25
C GLU A 228 15.48 10.58 -14.94
N LEU A 229 15.78 11.81 -14.53
CA LEU A 229 14.75 12.84 -14.38
C LEU A 229 14.37 13.37 -15.78
N PRO A 230 13.11 13.24 -16.21
CA PRO A 230 12.67 13.87 -17.46
C PRO A 230 12.72 15.40 -17.35
N ASP A 231 12.64 16.09 -18.50
CA ASP A 231 12.57 17.54 -18.50
C ASP A 231 11.23 18.03 -17.90
N LEU A 232 11.30 18.55 -16.67
CA LEU A 232 10.19 19.16 -15.94
C LEU A 232 10.28 20.70 -15.91
N SER A 233 11.13 21.31 -16.75
CA SER A 233 11.36 22.76 -16.76
C SER A 233 10.15 23.57 -17.22
N ARG A 234 9.29 22.99 -18.08
CA ARG A 234 8.04 23.63 -18.49
C ARG A 234 7.15 23.86 -17.27
N LYS A 235 6.82 25.14 -17.06
CA LYS A 235 5.86 25.59 -16.06
C LYS A 235 4.44 25.57 -16.62
N TYR A 236 3.49 25.04 -15.86
CA TYR A 236 2.06 25.14 -16.17
C TYR A 236 1.42 26.21 -15.30
N SER A 237 0.59 27.07 -15.91
CA SER A 237 -0.13 28.13 -15.22
C SER A 237 -1.61 28.06 -15.60
N LEU A 238 -2.49 27.80 -14.63
CA LEU A 238 -3.92 27.63 -14.86
C LEU A 238 -4.72 28.74 -14.13
N PRO A 239 -5.72 29.36 -14.78
CA PRO A 239 -6.64 30.26 -14.09
C PRO A 239 -7.52 29.46 -13.13
N ILE A 240 -7.69 29.98 -11.92
CA ILE A 240 -8.52 29.37 -10.86
C ILE A 240 -9.65 30.30 -10.46
N ILE A 241 -10.82 29.73 -10.20
CA ILE A 241 -11.98 30.43 -9.63
C ILE A 241 -12.43 29.75 -8.35
N PHE A 242 -12.53 30.52 -7.27
CA PHE A 242 -13.07 30.08 -5.99
C PHE A 242 -14.53 30.50 -5.87
N HIS A 243 -15.44 29.51 -5.91
CA HIS A 243 -16.85 29.67 -5.60
C HIS A 243 -17.06 29.59 -4.09
N ILE A 244 -17.17 30.75 -3.44
CA ILE A 244 -17.40 30.85 -2.00
C ILE A 244 -18.90 30.77 -1.73
N ILE A 245 -19.33 29.67 -1.11
CA ILE A 245 -20.75 29.45 -0.80
C ILE A 245 -21.02 29.91 0.63
N HIS A 246 -21.93 30.87 0.77
CA HIS A 246 -22.34 31.43 2.06
C HIS A 246 -23.87 31.52 2.17
N SER A 247 -24.38 31.62 3.39
CA SER A 247 -25.81 31.71 3.70
C SER A 247 -26.18 33.05 4.33
N GLY A 248 -25.57 34.12 3.82
CA GLY A 248 -25.81 35.50 4.26
C GLY A 248 -24.85 36.01 5.33
N GLN A 249 -23.86 35.21 5.75
CA GLN A 249 -22.79 35.68 6.64
C GLN A 249 -21.97 36.79 5.97
N GLU A 250 -21.51 37.75 6.76
CA GLU A 250 -20.68 38.86 6.29
C GLU A 250 -19.32 38.38 5.76
N LYS A 251 -18.76 39.11 4.78
CA LYS A 251 -17.42 38.86 4.26
C LYS A 251 -16.39 38.99 5.39
N GLY A 252 -15.45 38.04 5.45
CA GLY A 252 -14.40 37.95 6.48
C GLY A 252 -14.65 36.86 7.53
N THR A 253 -15.86 36.31 7.59
CA THR A 253 -16.21 35.16 8.43
C THR A 253 -15.62 33.85 7.88
N THR A 254 -15.68 32.77 8.66
CA THR A 254 -15.22 31.43 8.21
C THR A 254 -16.05 30.93 7.03
N GLU A 255 -17.36 31.13 7.06
CA GLU A 255 -18.30 30.74 6.01
C GLU A 255 -18.22 31.64 4.76
N ASN A 256 -17.72 32.86 4.90
CA ASN A 256 -17.58 33.82 3.81
C ASN A 256 -16.20 34.50 3.87
N PRO A 257 -15.09 33.77 3.67
CA PRO A 257 -13.73 34.26 3.92
C PRO A 257 -13.38 35.48 3.06
N SER A 258 -12.51 36.34 3.59
CA SER A 258 -12.03 37.52 2.85
C SER A 258 -11.17 37.10 1.66
N GLN A 259 -10.98 38.01 0.70
CA GLN A 259 -10.15 37.72 -0.48
C GLN A 259 -8.70 37.44 -0.09
N GLU A 260 -8.18 38.18 0.89
CA GLU A 260 -6.81 38.07 1.38
C GLU A 260 -6.52 36.63 1.86
N LYS A 261 -7.44 36.02 2.61
CA LYS A 261 -7.32 34.62 3.06
C LYS A 261 -7.28 33.62 1.90
N ILE A 262 -8.11 33.83 0.88
CA ILE A 262 -8.14 32.95 -0.30
C ILE A 262 -6.85 33.08 -1.11
N ILE A 263 -6.34 34.30 -1.28
CA ILE A 263 -5.09 34.54 -1.98
C ILE A 263 -3.89 34.02 -1.19
N GLU A 264 -3.92 34.08 0.14
CA GLU A 264 -2.89 33.48 1.01
C GLU A 264 -2.85 31.95 0.86
N LEU A 265 -4.02 31.28 0.91
CA LEU A 265 -4.14 29.84 0.66
C LEU A 265 -3.59 29.46 -0.73
N LEU A 266 -3.98 30.21 -1.77
CA LEU A 266 -3.49 30.01 -3.13
C LEU A 266 -1.97 30.19 -3.24
N HIS A 267 -1.44 31.24 -2.60
CA HIS A 267 -0.01 31.51 -2.57
C HIS A 267 0.76 30.38 -1.89
N GLU A 268 0.33 29.93 -0.72
CA GLU A 268 0.99 28.82 -0.03
C GLU A 268 0.94 27.53 -0.85
N THR A 269 -0.21 27.23 -1.46
CA THR A 269 -0.39 26.08 -2.35
C THR A 269 0.59 26.14 -3.54
N ASN A 270 0.73 27.30 -4.17
CA ASN A 270 1.68 27.50 -5.28
C ASN A 270 3.13 27.31 -4.83
N GLU A 271 3.51 27.78 -3.65
CA GLU A 271 4.87 27.58 -3.13
C GLU A 271 5.21 26.10 -2.94
N TRP A 272 4.22 25.27 -2.57
CA TRP A 272 4.37 23.80 -2.55
C TRP A 272 4.47 23.20 -3.96
N LEU A 273 3.57 23.55 -4.88
CA LEU A 273 3.56 23.04 -6.26
C LEU A 273 4.79 23.44 -7.09
N GLN A 274 5.47 24.51 -6.68
CA GLN A 274 6.71 25.01 -7.28
C GLN A 274 7.97 24.56 -6.54
N GLY A 275 7.84 23.78 -5.46
CA GLY A 275 8.98 23.29 -4.69
C GLY A 275 9.71 24.35 -3.86
N ARG A 276 9.14 25.55 -3.73
CA ARG A 276 9.72 26.68 -2.96
C ARG A 276 9.42 26.58 -1.48
N LYS A 277 8.39 25.83 -1.10
CA LYS A 277 8.08 25.47 0.28
C LYS A 277 8.73 24.14 0.65
N SER A 278 9.24 24.07 1.88
CA SER A 278 9.67 22.84 2.53
C SER A 278 9.10 22.76 3.94
N SER A 279 8.71 21.57 4.36
CA SER A 279 8.52 21.26 5.78
C SER A 279 9.87 21.06 6.48
N GLY A 280 9.92 21.20 7.81
CA GLY A 280 11.08 20.74 8.60
C GLY A 280 11.28 19.21 8.56
N SER A 281 10.27 18.47 8.13
CA SER A 281 10.31 17.02 7.94
C SER A 281 10.96 16.63 6.60
N ARG A 282 11.57 15.44 6.57
CA ARG A 282 12.15 14.84 5.37
C ARG A 282 11.09 14.67 4.27
N LYS A 283 11.44 15.01 3.02
CA LYS A 283 10.66 14.68 1.82
C LYS A 283 10.98 13.26 1.36
N GLY A 284 10.06 12.61 0.64
CA GLY A 284 10.32 11.31 0.03
C GLY A 284 11.52 11.38 -0.92
N HIS A 285 12.33 10.33 -0.99
CA HIS A 285 13.54 10.32 -1.84
C HIS A 285 13.22 10.37 -3.34
N ASN A 286 11.99 10.01 -3.73
CA ASN A 286 11.45 10.13 -5.08
C ASN A 286 10.70 11.44 -5.34
N GLN A 287 10.80 12.41 -4.42
CA GLN A 287 10.07 13.65 -4.56
C GLN A 287 10.58 14.49 -5.74
N VAL A 288 9.62 14.94 -6.56
CA VAL A 288 9.84 15.96 -7.59
C VAL A 288 8.79 17.06 -7.49
N ASP A 289 9.14 18.23 -8.00
CA ASP A 289 8.27 19.40 -7.97
C ASP A 289 7.42 19.43 -9.25
N PRO A 290 6.08 19.57 -9.18
CA PRO A 290 5.22 19.60 -10.36
C PRO A 290 5.55 20.73 -11.34
N ASN A 291 6.12 21.84 -10.84
CA ASN A 291 6.33 23.09 -11.56
C ASN A 291 5.00 23.61 -12.15
N LEU A 292 3.99 23.64 -11.30
CA LEU A 292 2.62 24.05 -11.58
C LEU A 292 2.29 25.30 -10.75
N GLU A 293 1.47 26.18 -11.29
CA GLU A 293 0.85 27.26 -10.54
C GLU A 293 -0.58 27.52 -10.97
N PHE A 294 -1.34 28.07 -10.03
CA PHE A 294 -2.67 28.61 -10.27
C PHE A 294 -2.65 30.12 -10.07
N PHE A 295 -3.36 30.86 -10.91
CA PHE A 295 -3.50 32.31 -10.78
C PHE A 295 -4.98 32.71 -10.74
N PRO A 296 -5.36 33.72 -9.94
CA PRO A 296 -6.75 34.12 -9.81
C PRO A 296 -7.30 34.59 -11.16
N ALA A 297 -8.43 34.03 -11.58
CA ALA A 297 -9.11 34.46 -12.78
C ALA A 297 -9.48 35.95 -12.71
N LEU A 298 -9.25 36.71 -13.77
CA LEU A 298 -9.52 38.16 -13.79
C LEU A 298 -10.88 38.51 -14.39
N ILE A 299 -11.39 37.66 -15.29
CA ILE A 299 -12.59 37.89 -16.10
C ILE A 299 -13.62 36.81 -15.79
N GLY A 300 -14.86 37.21 -15.55
CA GLY A 300 -15.99 36.30 -15.33
C GLY A 300 -16.53 35.68 -16.62
N PRO A 301 -17.48 34.72 -16.51
CA PRO A 301 -18.06 34.04 -17.67
C PRO A 301 -18.90 34.98 -18.56
N ASP A 302 -19.28 36.14 -18.04
CA ASP A 302 -19.97 37.22 -18.77
C ASP A 302 -19.01 38.11 -19.59
N GLY A 303 -17.70 37.88 -19.49
CA GLY A 303 -16.66 38.64 -20.18
C GLY A 303 -16.25 39.93 -19.46
N PHE A 304 -16.79 40.22 -18.28
CA PHE A 304 -16.45 41.41 -17.50
C PHE A 304 -15.42 41.10 -16.39
N PRO A 305 -14.61 42.09 -15.95
CA PRO A 305 -13.72 41.91 -14.82
C PRO A 305 -14.45 41.52 -13.53
N LEU A 306 -13.88 40.58 -12.78
CA LEU A 306 -14.40 40.21 -11.47
C LEU A 306 -14.16 41.32 -10.45
N LEU A 307 -15.15 41.56 -9.58
CA LEU A 307 -15.02 42.50 -8.44
C LEU A 307 -13.89 42.08 -7.51
N GLU A 308 -13.78 40.77 -7.27
CA GLU A 308 -12.69 40.14 -6.52
C GLU A 308 -12.01 39.14 -7.45
N PRO A 309 -10.84 39.47 -8.02
CA PRO A 309 -10.08 38.53 -8.86
C PRO A 309 -9.96 37.14 -8.21
N GLY A 310 -10.32 36.12 -8.98
CA GLY A 310 -10.32 34.72 -8.58
C GLY A 310 -11.48 34.29 -7.69
N ILE A 311 -12.46 35.15 -7.39
CA ILE A 311 -13.56 34.84 -6.46
C ILE A 311 -14.93 35.08 -7.09
N ASN A 312 -15.81 34.09 -6.92
CA ASN A 312 -17.24 34.18 -7.15
C ASN A 312 -17.96 33.88 -5.83
N ARG A 313 -18.68 34.86 -5.25
CA ARG A 313 -19.45 34.64 -4.01
C ARG A 313 -20.89 34.26 -4.36
N VAL A 314 -21.36 33.14 -3.84
CA VAL A 314 -22.69 32.59 -4.16
C VAL A 314 -23.48 32.41 -2.87
N PHE A 315 -24.63 33.09 -2.80
CA PHE A 315 -25.59 32.90 -1.71
C PHE A 315 -26.31 31.55 -1.87
N SER A 316 -26.49 30.85 -0.75
CA SER A 316 -27.25 29.60 -0.65
C SER A 316 -28.08 29.59 0.62
N GLU A 317 -29.36 29.22 0.52
CA GLU A 317 -30.22 28.98 1.68
C GLU A 317 -29.78 27.75 2.50
N ARG A 318 -28.97 26.86 1.90
CA ARG A 318 -28.39 25.70 2.59
C ARG A 318 -27.16 26.14 3.39
N ASN A 319 -27.20 25.90 4.70
CA ASN A 319 -26.11 26.19 5.63
C ASN A 319 -24.99 25.13 5.63
N SER A 320 -25.24 23.93 5.11
CA SER A 320 -24.27 22.84 5.01
C SER A 320 -24.52 21.97 3.79
N PHE A 321 -23.45 21.32 3.34
CA PHE A 321 -23.44 20.44 2.17
C PHE A 321 -22.81 19.11 2.56
N ARG A 322 -23.59 18.04 2.54
CA ARG A 322 -23.11 16.71 2.96
C ARG A 322 -22.23 16.10 1.86
N SER A 323 -21.05 15.58 2.24
CA SER A 323 -20.21 14.79 1.32
C SER A 323 -20.94 13.53 0.87
N GLY A 324 -20.73 13.14 -0.38
CA GLY A 324 -21.38 11.97 -0.98
C GLY A 324 -22.86 12.16 -1.35
N ASP A 325 -23.50 13.28 -0.98
CA ASP A 325 -24.88 13.56 -1.36
C ASP A 325 -24.99 13.99 -2.83
N VAL A 326 -25.87 13.31 -3.56
CA VAL A 326 -26.20 13.61 -4.96
C VAL A 326 -26.70 15.05 -5.11
N THR A 327 -27.42 15.60 -4.13
CA THR A 327 -27.91 16.98 -4.24
C THR A 327 -26.78 18.01 -4.12
N THR A 328 -25.74 17.71 -3.33
CA THR A 328 -24.50 18.51 -3.28
C THR A 328 -23.80 18.47 -4.63
N HIS A 329 -23.58 17.29 -5.20
CA HIS A 329 -22.89 17.15 -6.49
C HIS A 329 -23.64 17.84 -7.64
N LYS A 330 -24.97 17.77 -7.63
CA LYS A 330 -25.80 18.49 -8.59
C LYS A 330 -25.64 20.01 -8.44
N TYR A 331 -25.62 20.51 -7.20
CA TYR A 331 -25.40 21.94 -6.95
C TYR A 331 -24.04 22.41 -7.50
N LEU A 332 -22.96 21.65 -7.31
CA LEU A 332 -21.64 21.96 -7.87
C LEU A 332 -21.69 22.02 -9.39
N PHE A 333 -22.27 20.99 -10.02
CA PHE A 333 -22.40 20.92 -11.48
C PHE A 333 -23.22 22.10 -12.04
N ASP A 334 -24.29 22.47 -11.35
CA ASP A 334 -25.16 23.56 -11.78
C ASP A 334 -24.47 24.93 -11.67
N ASN A 335 -23.55 25.10 -10.71
CA ASN A 335 -22.90 26.39 -10.42
C ASN A 335 -21.46 26.52 -10.93
N MET A 336 -20.85 25.46 -11.46
CA MET A 336 -19.49 25.55 -12.02
C MET A 336 -19.45 26.41 -13.29
N TRP A 337 -18.35 27.12 -13.45
CA TRP A 337 -18.03 27.87 -14.66
C TRP A 337 -17.38 26.95 -15.70
N ASP A 338 -17.23 27.47 -16.93
CA ASP A 338 -16.68 26.69 -18.05
C ASP A 338 -15.30 26.13 -17.67
N PRO A 339 -15.16 24.80 -17.54
CA PRO A 339 -13.91 24.18 -17.12
C PRO A 339 -12.80 24.30 -18.17
N ASN A 340 -13.12 24.67 -19.42
CA ASN A 340 -12.12 25.07 -20.42
C ASN A 340 -11.45 26.41 -20.10
N ASN A 341 -12.05 27.23 -19.24
CA ASN A 341 -11.57 28.58 -18.92
C ASN A 341 -11.18 28.75 -17.45
N TYR A 342 -11.65 27.85 -16.56
CA TYR A 342 -11.41 27.97 -15.12
C TYR A 342 -11.20 26.60 -14.46
N ALA A 343 -10.21 26.51 -13.56
CA ALA A 343 -10.17 25.46 -12.57
C ALA A 343 -11.17 25.82 -11.47
N ASN A 344 -12.30 25.11 -11.45
CA ASN A 344 -13.40 25.38 -10.52
C ASN A 344 -13.09 24.80 -9.13
N VAL A 345 -13.05 25.68 -8.12
CA VAL A 345 -12.89 25.28 -6.72
C VAL A 345 -14.05 25.80 -5.90
N PHE A 346 -14.74 24.93 -5.20
CA PHE A 346 -15.79 25.35 -4.27
C PHE A 346 -15.27 25.39 -2.83
N ILE A 347 -15.59 26.48 -2.13
CA ILE A 347 -15.32 26.65 -0.70
C ILE A 347 -16.66 26.74 0.00
N MET A 348 -16.96 25.76 0.85
CA MET A 348 -18.27 25.67 1.51
C MET A 348 -18.19 24.93 2.84
N ASN A 349 -19.29 24.98 3.60
CA ASN A 349 -19.44 24.19 4.82
C ASN A 349 -19.76 22.73 4.47
N ILE A 350 -18.73 21.87 4.44
CA ILE A 350 -18.88 20.46 4.08
C ILE A 350 -19.07 19.62 5.35
N ASP A 351 -20.11 18.80 5.38
CA ASP A 351 -20.33 17.82 6.45
C ASP A 351 -19.78 16.45 6.04
N GLY A 352 -18.88 15.90 6.86
CA GLY A 352 -18.31 14.56 6.70
C GLY A 352 -16.96 14.46 6.00
N ALA A 353 -16.38 15.55 5.47
CA ALA A 353 -15.08 15.54 4.76
C ALA A 353 -14.30 16.86 4.93
N GLY A 354 -12.99 16.83 4.64
CA GLY A 354 -12.15 18.03 4.51
C GLY A 354 -12.21 18.65 3.12
N GLY A 355 -12.35 17.80 2.10
CA GLY A 355 -12.47 18.14 0.69
C GLY A 355 -12.92 16.91 -0.10
N PHE A 356 -13.18 17.11 -1.38
CA PHE A 356 -13.36 16.03 -2.35
C PHE A 356 -13.21 16.56 -3.78
N ALA A 357 -12.85 15.69 -4.70
CA ALA A 357 -12.62 16.04 -6.09
C ALA A 357 -13.28 15.05 -7.05
N PHE A 358 -13.33 15.42 -8.32
CA PHE A 358 -13.71 14.48 -9.38
C PHE A 358 -12.53 14.27 -10.32
N TYR A 359 -12.32 13.02 -10.73
CA TYR A 359 -11.28 12.69 -11.71
C TYR A 359 -11.46 13.48 -13.01
N PRO A 360 -10.37 13.66 -13.79
CA PRO A 360 -10.45 14.15 -15.15
C PRO A 360 -11.47 13.37 -15.98
N PRO A 361 -12.30 14.05 -16.80
CA PRO A 361 -13.22 13.39 -17.71
C PRO A 361 -12.46 12.63 -18.81
N LEU A 362 -13.03 11.51 -19.25
CA LEU A 362 -12.40 10.61 -20.22
C LEU A 362 -12.71 10.95 -21.68
N SER A 363 -13.65 11.87 -21.94
CA SER A 363 -14.06 12.31 -23.28
C SER A 363 -14.29 13.82 -23.34
N ASP A 364 -14.29 14.38 -24.56
CA ASP A 364 -14.63 15.78 -24.88
C ASP A 364 -16.13 15.99 -25.15
N GLU A 365 -16.97 14.99 -24.84
CA GLU A 365 -18.42 15.06 -25.01
C GLU A 365 -19.07 15.98 -23.96
N LYS A 366 -20.41 16.11 -24.00
CA LYS A 366 -21.15 16.93 -23.04
C LYS A 366 -20.86 16.48 -21.61
N LEU A 367 -20.21 17.35 -20.83
CA LEU A 367 -19.85 17.04 -19.45
C LEU A 367 -21.12 16.97 -18.60
N SER A 368 -21.41 15.78 -18.04
CA SER A 368 -22.60 15.44 -17.25
C SER A 368 -22.38 15.52 -15.73
N ARG A 369 -21.27 16.10 -15.28
CA ARG A 369 -20.90 16.16 -13.86
C ARG A 369 -20.01 17.35 -13.56
N PHE A 370 -19.83 17.63 -12.28
CA PHE A 370 -18.83 18.60 -11.84
C PHE A 370 -17.41 18.16 -12.26
N TYR A 371 -16.59 19.11 -12.70
CA TYR A 371 -15.15 18.93 -12.84
C TYR A 371 -14.39 20.09 -12.17
N GLY A 372 -13.58 19.73 -11.20
CA GLY A 372 -12.99 20.62 -10.21
C GLY A 372 -12.91 19.90 -8.87
N PHE A 373 -12.75 20.66 -7.80
CA PHE A 373 -12.73 20.12 -6.44
C PHE A 373 -13.37 21.06 -5.42
N THR A 374 -13.64 20.53 -4.24
CA THR A 374 -14.26 21.25 -3.13
C THR A 374 -13.33 21.15 -1.93
N ILE A 375 -13.18 22.25 -1.19
CA ILE A 375 -12.49 22.29 0.11
C ILE A 375 -13.41 22.90 1.16
N ASP A 376 -13.28 22.44 2.40
CA ASP A 376 -14.07 22.95 3.50
C ASP A 376 -13.72 24.41 3.84
N LYS A 377 -14.70 25.15 4.33
CA LYS A 377 -14.61 26.55 4.79
C LYS A 377 -13.49 26.84 5.80
N ARG A 378 -12.94 25.80 6.47
CA ARG A 378 -11.79 25.93 7.37
C ARG A 378 -10.49 26.30 6.65
N LEU A 379 -10.40 26.10 5.33
CA LEU A 379 -9.25 26.39 4.48
C LEU A 379 -7.96 25.70 4.95
N ASP A 380 -7.65 24.55 4.36
CA ASP A 380 -6.44 23.79 4.68
C ASP A 380 -5.60 23.57 3.43
N THR A 381 -4.33 24.01 3.48
CA THR A 381 -3.40 23.94 2.35
C THR A 381 -3.11 22.49 1.94
N PHE A 382 -3.00 21.55 2.89
CA PHE A 382 -2.74 20.15 2.57
C PHE A 382 -3.93 19.49 1.89
N THR A 383 -5.14 19.78 2.35
CA THR A 383 -6.38 19.37 1.68
C THR A 383 -6.42 19.95 0.27
N MET A 384 -6.12 21.23 0.08
CA MET A 384 -6.06 21.82 -1.26
C MET A 384 -5.03 21.13 -2.16
N LEU A 385 -3.84 20.81 -1.67
CA LEU A 385 -2.83 20.06 -2.41
C LEU A 385 -3.30 18.63 -2.78
N HIS A 386 -3.96 17.96 -1.84
CA HIS A 386 -4.51 16.62 -2.01
C HIS A 386 -5.59 16.62 -3.11
N GLU A 387 -6.55 17.54 -3.02
CA GLU A 387 -7.63 17.66 -4.00
C GLU A 387 -7.12 18.09 -5.39
N ILE A 388 -6.06 18.90 -5.46
CA ILE A 388 -5.38 19.22 -6.73
C ILE A 388 -4.79 17.96 -7.36
N GLY A 389 -4.23 17.04 -6.56
CA GLY A 389 -3.77 15.75 -7.03
C GLY A 389 -4.89 14.96 -7.69
N HIS A 390 -6.03 14.82 -7.04
CA HIS A 390 -7.22 14.16 -7.60
C HIS A 390 -7.77 14.85 -8.85
N PHE A 391 -7.88 16.17 -8.82
CA PHE A 391 -8.28 17.00 -9.97
C PHE A 391 -7.41 16.75 -11.20
N LEU A 392 -6.11 16.46 -10.97
CA LEU A 392 -5.12 16.14 -11.99
C LEU A 392 -4.90 14.63 -12.19
N GLY A 393 -5.79 13.79 -11.64
CA GLY A 393 -5.85 12.37 -11.97
C GLY A 393 -5.02 11.45 -11.08
N LEU A 394 -4.59 11.90 -9.91
CA LEU A 394 -3.94 11.05 -8.92
C LEU A 394 -4.96 10.34 -8.04
N PRO A 395 -4.91 9.02 -7.88
CA PRO A 395 -5.62 8.30 -6.82
C PRO A 395 -4.95 8.44 -5.45
N HIS A 396 -5.69 8.02 -4.41
CA HIS A 396 -5.10 7.72 -3.10
C HIS A 396 -3.98 6.68 -3.22
N THR A 397 -2.92 6.85 -2.45
CA THR A 397 -1.78 5.91 -2.38
C THR A 397 -2.11 4.58 -1.69
N PHE A 398 -3.23 4.52 -0.96
CA PHE A 398 -3.68 3.34 -0.26
C PHE A 398 -4.88 2.67 -0.93
N SER A 399 -5.04 1.38 -0.65
CA SER A 399 -6.24 0.62 -0.97
C SER A 399 -7.27 0.70 0.15
N VAL A 400 -8.53 0.93 -0.22
CA VAL A 400 -9.68 0.76 0.68
C VAL A 400 -9.99 -0.73 0.82
N GLY A 401 -10.18 -1.19 2.06
CA GLY A 401 -10.42 -2.60 2.40
C GLY A 401 -9.15 -3.45 2.54
N LYS A 402 -9.33 -4.75 2.80
CA LYS A 402 -8.24 -5.70 3.13
C LYS A 402 -7.63 -6.40 1.91
N HIS A 403 -7.57 -5.72 0.78
CA HIS A 403 -7.01 -6.27 -0.44
C HIS A 403 -5.74 -5.50 -0.75
N CYS A 404 -4.60 -6.06 -0.34
CA CYS A 404 -3.26 -5.55 -0.62
C CYS A 404 -2.98 -5.47 -2.13
N LEU A 405 -3.58 -4.48 -2.77
CA LEU A 405 -3.56 -4.25 -4.19
C LEU A 405 -2.88 -2.90 -4.42
N ASN A 406 -1.99 -2.84 -5.41
CA ASN A 406 -1.55 -1.56 -5.94
C ASN A 406 -2.75 -0.97 -6.72
N ARG A 407 -3.46 -0.03 -6.09
CA ARG A 407 -4.62 0.65 -6.67
C ARG A 407 -4.31 2.04 -7.19
N ASP A 408 -3.17 2.60 -6.79
CA ASP A 408 -2.79 3.94 -7.25
C ASP A 408 -2.11 3.90 -8.63
N GLY A 409 -1.63 2.71 -9.04
CA GLY A 409 -1.08 2.45 -10.37
C GLY A 409 0.33 3.01 -10.55
N PHE A 410 0.98 3.46 -9.47
CA PHE A 410 2.33 3.99 -9.50
C PHE A 410 3.29 2.97 -8.90
N MET A 411 4.48 2.86 -9.51
CA MET A 411 5.48 1.91 -9.03
C MET A 411 6.37 2.52 -7.93
N ASP A 412 6.47 3.85 -7.89
CA ASP A 412 7.31 4.59 -6.96
C ASP A 412 6.61 5.01 -5.66
N THR A 413 5.42 4.47 -5.41
CA THR A 413 4.64 4.57 -4.18
C THR A 413 4.51 3.19 -3.52
N ASP A 414 4.63 3.14 -2.19
CA ASP A 414 4.39 1.90 -1.44
C ASP A 414 2.90 1.51 -1.51
N SER A 415 2.61 0.23 -1.71
CA SER A 415 1.25 -0.30 -1.63
C SER A 415 0.89 -0.71 -0.20
N TYR A 416 -0.22 -0.21 0.33
CA TYR A 416 -0.73 -0.53 1.66
C TYR A 416 -2.25 -0.33 1.75
N ASN A 417 -2.86 -0.91 2.79
CA ASN A 417 -4.29 -0.76 3.02
C ASN A 417 -4.57 0.30 4.10
N GLU A 418 -5.66 1.04 3.92
CA GLU A 418 -6.11 2.02 4.90
C GLU A 418 -6.54 1.36 6.23
N ASP A 419 -7.29 0.27 6.17
CA ASP A 419 -7.91 -0.35 7.35
C ASP A 419 -6.93 -1.16 8.22
N THR A 420 -5.73 -1.46 7.71
CA THR A 420 -4.70 -2.21 8.44
C THR A 420 -3.64 -1.31 9.04
N LYS A 421 -4.00 -0.08 9.45
CA LYS A 421 -3.16 0.92 10.15
C LYS A 421 -2.45 0.33 11.38
N LYS A 422 -1.42 -0.51 11.17
CA LYS A 422 -0.37 -0.77 12.14
C LYS A 422 0.55 0.43 12.10
N ILE A 423 0.15 1.47 12.83
CA ILE A 423 0.91 2.70 12.98
C ILE A 423 1.90 2.49 14.12
N LYS A 424 3.18 2.79 13.89
CA LYS A 424 4.20 2.85 14.94
C LYS A 424 4.80 4.25 14.94
N GLY A 425 4.29 5.12 15.81
CA GLY A 425 4.67 6.54 15.78
C GLY A 425 4.23 7.21 14.48
N GLN A 426 5.19 7.70 13.69
CA GLN A 426 4.93 8.31 12.38
C GLN A 426 4.99 7.31 11.20
N PHE A 427 5.31 6.03 11.46
CA PHE A 427 5.48 5.02 10.42
C PHE A 427 4.18 4.27 10.14
N LYS A 428 3.96 3.93 8.87
CA LYS A 428 2.90 3.03 8.40
C LYS A 428 3.52 1.69 8.00
N THR A 429 2.67 0.68 7.85
CA THR A 429 3.08 -0.66 7.43
C THR A 429 2.62 -0.91 5.99
N ASN A 430 3.52 -1.34 5.11
CA ASN A 430 3.20 -1.72 3.74
C ASN A 430 2.55 -3.12 3.66
N CYS A 431 2.13 -3.52 2.47
CA CYS A 431 1.50 -4.83 2.26
C CYS A 431 2.40 -6.04 2.53
N ASN A 432 3.72 -5.84 2.60
CA ASN A 432 4.69 -6.87 2.99
C ASN A 432 4.92 -6.93 4.51
N GLY A 433 4.21 -6.10 5.29
CA GLY A 433 4.38 -6.03 6.75
C GLY A 433 5.58 -5.19 7.19
N GLU A 434 6.18 -4.40 6.30
CA GLU A 434 7.35 -3.58 6.59
C GLU A 434 6.97 -2.14 6.92
N TYR A 435 7.70 -1.51 7.83
CA TYR A 435 7.48 -0.09 8.15
C TYR A 435 8.06 0.83 7.08
N PHE A 436 7.37 1.93 6.81
CA PHE A 436 7.86 3.02 5.97
C PHE A 436 7.39 4.38 6.50
N TYR A 437 8.13 5.44 6.14
CA TYR A 437 7.82 6.81 6.50
C TYR A 437 6.89 7.46 5.45
N PRO A 438 5.59 7.66 5.74
CA PRO A 438 4.62 8.19 4.79
C PRO A 438 4.83 9.71 4.58
N THR A 439 5.18 10.08 3.35
CA THR A 439 5.45 11.48 2.96
C THR A 439 4.51 11.98 1.86
N ASN A 440 3.70 11.09 1.27
CA ASN A 440 2.94 11.40 0.07
C ASN A 440 1.77 12.34 0.36
N VAL A 441 1.55 13.32 -0.52
CA VAL A 441 0.40 14.24 -0.45
C VAL A 441 -0.93 13.50 -0.63
N MET A 442 -0.95 12.44 -1.44
CA MET A 442 -2.15 11.62 -1.73
C MET A 442 -2.41 10.52 -0.68
N ASP A 443 -1.93 10.75 0.55
CA ASP A 443 -2.12 9.85 1.68
C ASP A 443 -2.88 10.56 2.81
N TYR A 444 -3.60 9.78 3.60
CA TYR A 444 -4.30 10.25 4.78
C TYR A 444 -3.44 10.15 6.03
N PHE A 445 -3.82 10.89 7.06
CA PHE A 445 -3.10 10.83 8.33
C PHE A 445 -2.99 9.38 8.87
N PRO A 446 -1.82 8.97 9.41
CA PRO A 446 -0.58 9.73 9.53
C PRO A 446 0.22 9.78 8.22
N SER A 447 0.45 10.98 7.71
CA SER A 447 1.37 11.29 6.61
C SER A 447 1.93 12.69 6.86
N VAL A 448 3.17 12.94 6.43
CA VAL A 448 3.75 14.28 6.42
C VAL A 448 3.17 15.13 5.27
N SER A 449 2.62 14.48 4.24
CA SER A 449 1.96 15.11 3.10
C SER A 449 2.77 16.24 2.45
N ASN A 450 4.04 15.99 2.16
CA ASN A 450 4.99 16.99 1.67
C ASN A 450 5.66 16.63 0.32
N SER A 451 5.25 15.53 -0.30
CA SER A 451 5.90 14.96 -1.48
C SER A 451 4.89 14.42 -2.51
N PHE A 452 5.12 14.74 -3.79
CA PHE A 452 4.64 13.98 -4.93
C PHE A 452 5.80 13.19 -5.53
N THR A 453 5.56 11.97 -5.98
CA THR A 453 6.58 11.14 -6.65
C THR A 453 6.76 11.54 -8.11
N LEU A 454 7.78 10.99 -8.77
CA LEU A 454 8.01 11.22 -10.19
C LEU A 454 6.85 10.73 -11.05
N ASP A 455 6.32 9.54 -10.77
CA ASP A 455 5.21 9.00 -11.56
C ASP A 455 3.92 9.79 -11.36
N GLN A 456 3.67 10.26 -10.13
CA GLN A 456 2.57 11.17 -9.83
C GLN A 456 2.72 12.49 -10.60
N VAL A 457 3.88 13.13 -10.56
CA VAL A 457 4.09 14.39 -11.30
C VAL A 457 3.97 14.21 -12.81
N ASN A 458 4.49 13.11 -13.36
CA ASN A 458 4.31 12.78 -14.78
C ASN A 458 2.83 12.59 -15.12
N LYS A 459 2.05 11.92 -14.26
CA LYS A 459 0.60 11.77 -14.44
C LYS A 459 -0.11 13.11 -14.41
N MET A 460 0.16 13.97 -13.42
CA MET A 460 -0.45 15.29 -13.31
C MET A 460 -0.17 16.13 -14.58
N ARG A 461 1.09 16.18 -15.03
CA ARG A 461 1.48 16.94 -16.23
C ARG A 461 0.85 16.36 -17.49
N SER A 462 0.82 15.04 -17.62
CA SER A 462 0.13 14.36 -18.73
C SER A 462 -1.38 14.66 -18.74
N THR A 463 -2.02 14.75 -17.58
CA THR A 463 -3.42 15.17 -17.46
C THR A 463 -3.59 16.61 -17.95
N ILE A 464 -2.68 17.52 -17.63
CA ILE A 464 -2.73 18.90 -18.13
C ILE A 464 -2.55 18.97 -19.66
N ASP A 465 -1.63 18.18 -20.22
CA ASP A 465 -1.37 18.18 -21.67
C ASP A 465 -2.46 17.51 -22.50
N LEU A 466 -3.09 16.46 -21.97
CA LEU A 466 -3.97 15.57 -22.75
C LEU A 466 -5.44 15.59 -22.30
N GLY A 467 -5.71 16.12 -21.11
CA GLY A 467 -7.02 16.12 -20.48
C GLY A 467 -8.02 17.04 -21.19
N TYR A 468 -9.29 16.69 -21.03
CA TYR A 468 -10.40 17.51 -21.50
C TYR A 468 -10.84 18.46 -20.39
N PHE A 469 -11.44 19.59 -20.78
CA PHE A 469 -12.06 20.52 -19.83
C PHE A 469 -11.08 21.10 -18.80
N LEU A 470 -9.87 21.48 -19.25
CA LEU A 470 -8.86 22.15 -18.44
C LEU A 470 -8.46 23.49 -19.06
N PRO A 471 -8.21 24.52 -18.24
CA PRO A 471 -7.90 25.85 -18.74
C PRO A 471 -6.42 26.02 -19.07
N THR A 472 -5.99 25.37 -20.14
CA THR A 472 -4.59 25.41 -20.59
C THR A 472 -4.46 26.30 -21.82
N ASN A 473 -3.48 27.21 -21.80
CA ASN A 473 -3.29 28.19 -22.88
C ASN A 473 -2.62 27.60 -24.14
N VAL A 474 -2.09 26.38 -24.12
CA VAL A 474 -1.36 25.78 -25.26
C VAL A 474 -1.40 24.25 -25.20
N ASN A 475 -1.91 23.61 -26.26
CA ASN A 475 -1.80 22.17 -26.47
C ASN A 475 -0.54 21.85 -27.31
N PRO A 476 0.48 21.14 -26.78
CA PRO A 476 1.69 20.78 -27.56
C PRO A 476 1.41 19.83 -28.73
N ASN A 477 0.27 19.15 -28.71
CA ASN A 477 -0.03 18.06 -29.66
C ASN A 477 -0.99 18.48 -30.78
N GLY A 478 -1.27 19.76 -30.96
CA GLY A 478 -2.17 20.24 -32.02
C GLY A 478 -3.63 19.78 -31.88
N ARG A 479 -4.02 19.21 -30.73
CA ARG A 479 -5.44 19.11 -30.38
C ARG A 479 -5.95 20.55 -30.23
N SER A 480 -6.89 20.91 -31.12
CA SER A 480 -7.77 22.07 -30.98
C SER A 480 -8.10 22.28 -29.51
N GLN A 481 -8.19 23.54 -29.06
CA GLN A 481 -8.91 23.89 -27.83
C GLN A 481 -10.08 22.93 -27.68
N SER A 482 -10.23 22.35 -26.49
CA SER A 482 -11.42 21.58 -26.16
C SER A 482 -12.62 22.33 -26.69
N LYS A 483 -13.51 21.60 -27.39
CA LYS A 483 -14.69 22.21 -28.02
C LYS A 483 -15.38 23.10 -26.99
N PRO A 484 -16.01 24.21 -27.43
CA PRO A 484 -16.80 25.06 -26.54
C PRO A 484 -17.64 24.18 -25.63
N TRP A 485 -17.54 24.40 -24.32
CA TRP A 485 -18.15 23.50 -23.36
C TRP A 485 -19.67 23.51 -23.55
N VAL A 486 -20.23 22.31 -23.71
CA VAL A 486 -21.67 22.10 -23.71
C VAL A 486 -22.01 21.32 -22.47
N ARG A 487 -22.75 21.95 -21.55
CA ARG A 487 -23.22 21.31 -20.33
C ARG A 487 -24.17 20.15 -20.67
N GLY A 488 -23.86 18.96 -20.16
CA GLY A 488 -24.68 17.76 -20.31
C GLY A 488 -25.84 17.69 -19.32
N VAL A 489 -26.56 16.57 -19.32
CA VAL A 489 -27.53 16.23 -18.26
C VAL A 489 -26.74 15.68 -17.08
N PHE A 490 -27.04 16.15 -15.87
CA PHE A 490 -26.37 15.68 -14.66
C PHE A 490 -26.51 14.15 -14.47
N ASP A 491 -25.40 13.46 -14.28
CA ASP A 491 -25.33 12.02 -14.03
C ASP A 491 -24.94 11.74 -12.56
N PRO A 492 -25.87 11.24 -11.72
CA PRO A 492 -25.61 10.92 -10.31
C PRO A 492 -24.78 9.63 -10.12
N GLY A 493 -24.55 8.87 -11.19
CA GLY A 493 -23.77 7.63 -11.20
C GLY A 493 -22.27 7.88 -11.08
N VAL A 494 -21.78 9.04 -11.53
CA VAL A 494 -20.36 9.40 -11.35
C VAL A 494 -20.14 9.94 -9.93
N LYS A 495 -19.30 9.25 -9.18
CA LYS A 495 -18.99 9.60 -7.79
C LYS A 495 -17.72 10.45 -7.69
N PRO A 496 -17.64 11.33 -6.68
CA PRO A 496 -16.38 11.97 -6.32
C PRO A 496 -15.39 10.95 -5.79
N ILE A 497 -14.15 11.40 -5.62
CA ILE A 497 -13.10 10.73 -4.87
C ILE A 497 -13.16 11.28 -3.46
N GLU A 498 -13.29 10.40 -2.47
CA GLU A 498 -13.39 10.69 -1.04
C GLU A 498 -12.37 9.88 -0.26
#